data_AF-A0A9N9JA29-F1
#
_entry.id   AF-A0A9N9JA29-F1
#
_cell.length_a   1.000
_cell.length_b   1.000
_cell.length_c   1.000
_cell.angle_alpha   90.00
_cell.angle_beta   90.00
_cell.angle_gamma   90.00
#
_symmetry.space_group_name_H-M   'P 1'
#
loop_
_entity.id
_entity.type
_entity.pdbx_description
1 polymer ?
#
loop_
_entity_poly.entity_id
_entity_poly.type
_entity_poly.pdbx_seq_one_letter_code
_entity_poly.pdbx_strand_id
1 'polypeptide(L)'
;MTIKVVGFEVSISVLSVIAEKISVLYNGDFKFTETSAICCYLVSKYQRKHSNKILMPHDIHEVALVNQFISYKSFYYEPLIRTIVFQEVFQRIPENPELIKQFRKEIDKVLEVYDKLLEGKEYLASKFL
;
A
#
# COMPACT_ATOMS: atom_id res chain seq x y z
N MET A 1 3.08 19.67 3.11
CA MET A 1 1.60 19.74 3.08
C MET A 1 1.08 18.85 4.19
N THR A 2 0.21 19.37 5.06
CA THR A 2 -0.36 18.64 6.20
C THR A 2 -1.87 18.55 6.03
N ILE A 3 -2.41 17.34 6.09
CA ILE A 3 -3.82 17.04 5.98
C ILE A 3 -4.32 16.65 7.38
N LYS A 4 -5.28 17.41 7.90
CA LYS A 4 -6.07 16.97 9.06
C LYS A 4 -7.15 16.03 8.56
N VAL A 5 -7.25 14.84 9.14
CA VAL A 5 -8.26 13.86 8.75
C VAL A 5 -9.56 14.19 9.50
N VAL A 6 -10.56 14.70 8.81
CA VAL A 6 -11.84 15.13 9.41
C VAL A 6 -12.51 13.94 10.11
N GLY A 7 -12.85 14.10 11.39
CA GLY A 7 -13.43 13.04 12.23
C GLY A 7 -12.40 12.17 12.97
N PHE A 8 -11.10 12.44 12.81
CA PHE A 8 -10.03 11.69 13.46
C PHE A 8 -9.06 12.65 14.15
N GLU A 9 -8.64 12.30 15.38
CA GLU A 9 -7.65 13.06 16.16
C GLU A 9 -6.20 12.79 15.69
N VAL A 10 -5.98 12.77 14.38
CA VAL A 10 -4.66 12.55 13.77
C VAL A 10 -4.43 13.54 12.63
N SER A 11 -3.15 13.81 12.35
CA SER A 11 -2.76 14.55 11.15
C SER A 11 -1.71 13.78 10.37
N ILE A 12 -1.77 13.90 9.04
CA ILE A 12 -0.80 13.29 8.14
C ILE A 12 -0.07 14.41 7.42
N SER A 13 1.26 14.40 7.49
CA SER A 13 2.11 15.36 6.77
C SER A 13 2.98 14.63 5.77
N VAL A 14 3.24 15.29 4.65
CA VAL A 14 4.28 14.85 3.71
C VAL A 14 5.56 15.62 4.03
N LEU A 15 6.60 14.90 4.44
CA LEU A 15 7.96 15.41 4.62
C LEU A 15 8.80 15.03 3.40
N SER A 16 9.65 15.94 2.94
CA SER A 16 10.72 15.59 2.00
C SER A 16 11.94 15.15 2.80
N VAL A 17 12.36 13.91 2.59
CA VAL A 17 13.64 13.38 3.06
C VAL A 17 14.37 12.98 1.78
N ILE A 18 15.55 13.55 1.53
CA ILE A 18 16.24 13.48 0.22
C ILE A 18 15.29 13.85 -0.95
N ALA A 19 15.50 13.30 -2.15
CA ALA A 19 14.61 13.50 -3.30
C ALA A 19 13.22 12.83 -3.14
N GLU A 20 12.97 12.12 -2.02
CA GLU A 20 11.74 11.38 -1.79
C GLU A 20 10.77 12.11 -0.86
N LYS A 21 9.47 11.88 -1.08
CA LYS A 21 8.39 12.39 -0.24
C LYS A 21 7.86 11.24 0.62
N ILE A 22 7.91 11.41 1.93
CA ILE A 22 7.49 10.41 2.92
C ILE A 22 6.28 10.93 3.67
N SER A 23 5.26 10.08 3.82
CA SER A 23 4.10 10.34 4.67
C SER A 23 4.44 10.07 6.13
N VAL A 24 4.07 10.99 7.01
CA VAL A 24 4.24 10.89 8.46
C VAL A 24 2.90 11.11 9.13
N LEU A 25 2.48 10.16 9.97
CA LEU A 25 1.30 10.31 10.81
C LEU A 25 1.71 10.83 12.19
N TYR A 26 0.93 11.77 12.72
CA TYR A 26 1.04 12.33 14.06
C TYR A 26 -0.25 12.04 14.84
N ASN A 27 -0.11 11.44 16.02
CA ASN A 27 -1.16 11.20 17.00
C ASN A 27 -0.66 11.66 18.39
N GLY A 28 -0.84 12.96 18.68
CA GLY A 28 -0.16 13.60 19.80
C GLY A 28 1.37 13.58 19.59
N ASP A 29 2.10 13.13 20.61
CA ASP A 29 3.56 12.99 20.55
C ASP A 29 4.03 11.73 19.82
N PHE A 30 3.12 10.77 19.57
CA PHE A 30 3.43 9.57 18.81
C PHE A 30 3.43 9.88 17.31
N LYS A 31 4.57 9.66 16.65
CA LYS A 31 4.73 9.85 15.20
C LYS A 31 5.47 8.69 14.56
N PHE A 32 5.10 8.35 13.34
CA PHE A 32 5.74 7.29 12.57
C PHE A 32 5.50 7.47 11.07
N THR A 33 6.30 6.77 10.27
CA THR A 33 6.30 6.82 8.80
C THR A 33 5.83 5.48 8.22
N GLU A 34 5.97 5.31 6.90
CA GLU A 34 5.49 4.17 6.11
C GLU A 34 3.98 4.15 5.89
N THR A 35 3.57 4.30 4.62
CA THR A 35 2.15 4.39 4.23
C THR A 35 1.35 3.15 4.64
N SER A 36 1.91 1.95 4.50
CA SER A 36 1.25 0.70 4.90
C SER A 36 1.06 0.61 6.41
N ALA A 37 2.07 0.99 7.21
CA ALA A 37 1.98 1.04 8.65
C ALA A 37 0.92 2.06 9.12
N ILE A 38 0.91 3.24 8.48
CA ILE A 38 -0.08 4.30 8.74
C ILE A 38 -1.51 3.78 8.46
N CYS A 39 -1.73 3.14 7.32
CA CYS A 39 -3.02 2.54 7.00
C CYS A 39 -3.43 1.46 8.02
N CYS A 40 -2.53 0.54 8.38
CA CYS A 40 -2.82 -0.51 9.37
C CYS A 40 -3.19 0.06 10.74
N TYR A 41 -2.49 1.11 11.19
CA TYR A 41 -2.80 1.82 12.43
C TYR A 41 -4.19 2.46 12.38
N LEU A 42 -4.50 3.19 11.30
CA LEU A 42 -5.77 3.88 11.15
C LEU A 42 -6.93 2.88 11.14
N VAL A 43 -6.79 1.80 10.38
CA VAL A 43 -7.79 0.72 10.31
C VAL A 43 -7.98 0.09 11.70
N SER A 44 -6.89 -0.31 12.36
CA SER A 44 -6.96 -0.95 13.68
C SER A 44 -7.61 -0.07 14.74
N LYS A 45 -7.31 1.25 14.72
CA LYS A 45 -7.80 2.19 15.72
C LYS A 45 -9.24 2.63 15.48
N TYR A 46 -9.66 2.76 14.22
CA TYR A 46 -10.88 3.49 13.88
C TYR A 46 -11.93 2.70 13.11
N GLN A 47 -11.62 1.53 12.52
CA GLN A 47 -12.58 0.84 11.64
C GLN A 47 -13.93 0.60 12.34
N ARG A 48 -13.92 0.16 13.60
CA ARG A 48 -15.15 -0.13 14.38
C ARG A 48 -15.95 1.11 14.77
N LYS A 49 -15.32 2.29 14.82
CA LYS A 49 -15.96 3.53 15.25
C LYS A 49 -16.71 4.24 14.12
N HIS A 50 -16.26 4.04 12.89
CA HIS A 50 -16.73 4.82 11.74
C HIS A 50 -17.26 3.98 10.58
N SER A 51 -17.14 2.66 10.63
CA SER A 51 -17.53 1.77 9.53
C SER A 51 -17.98 0.40 10.02
N ASN A 52 -19.00 -0.16 9.36
CA ASN A 52 -19.36 -1.58 9.54
C ASN A 52 -18.52 -2.50 8.63
N LYS A 53 -17.66 -1.95 7.78
CA LYS A 53 -16.75 -2.72 6.92
C LYS A 53 -15.48 -3.08 7.69
N ILE A 54 -15.15 -4.36 7.72
CA ILE A 54 -13.91 -4.89 8.28
C ILE A 54 -12.83 -4.81 7.20
N LEU A 55 -11.81 -3.99 7.41
CA LEU A 55 -10.67 -3.86 6.48
C LEU A 55 -9.46 -4.65 6.96
N MET A 56 -9.27 -4.73 8.28
CA MET A 56 -8.30 -5.63 8.91
C MET A 56 -9.05 -6.61 9.82
N PRO A 57 -8.82 -7.93 9.67
CA PRO A 57 -9.40 -8.94 10.54
C PRO A 57 -8.86 -8.85 11.98
N HIS A 58 -9.47 -9.63 12.88
CA HIS A 58 -9.06 -9.70 14.29
C HIS A 58 -8.34 -11.00 14.65
N ASP A 59 -8.59 -12.06 13.89
CA ASP A 59 -7.87 -13.32 14.06
C ASP A 59 -6.40 -13.15 13.63
N ILE A 60 -5.48 -13.67 14.45
CA ILE A 60 -4.04 -13.48 14.22
C ILE A 60 -3.56 -14.16 12.94
N HIS A 61 -4.17 -15.28 12.54
CA HIS A 61 -3.82 -15.97 11.30
C HIS A 61 -4.32 -15.19 10.08
N GLU A 62 -5.54 -14.67 10.13
CA GLU A 62 -6.06 -13.79 9.07
C GLU A 62 -5.24 -12.50 8.94
N VAL A 63 -4.84 -11.89 10.06
CA VAL A 63 -3.95 -10.72 10.06
C VAL A 63 -2.59 -11.06 9.45
N ALA A 64 -2.04 -12.25 9.75
CA ALA A 64 -0.78 -12.70 9.15
C ALA A 64 -0.87 -12.82 7.62
N LEU A 65 -2.00 -13.33 7.09
CA LEU A 65 -2.25 -13.40 5.65
C LEU A 65 -2.35 -12.01 5.02
N VAL A 66 -3.04 -11.06 5.64
CA VAL A 66 -3.09 -9.66 5.14
C VAL A 66 -1.68 -9.06 5.12
N ASN A 67 -0.91 -9.23 6.19
CA ASN A 67 0.46 -8.71 6.28
C ASN A 67 1.41 -9.35 5.26
N GLN A 68 1.22 -10.63 4.95
CA GLN A 68 1.96 -11.31 3.87
C GLN A 68 1.75 -10.60 2.53
N PHE A 69 0.51 -10.28 2.16
CA PHE A 69 0.22 -9.59 0.91
C PHE A 69 0.66 -8.12 0.90
N ILE A 70 0.64 -7.44 2.05
CA ILE A 70 1.24 -6.10 2.18
C ILE A 70 2.75 -6.18 1.89
N SER A 71 3.43 -7.20 2.43
CA SER A 71 4.86 -7.44 2.18
C SER A 71 5.10 -7.76 0.70
N TYR A 72 4.33 -8.66 0.10
CA TYR A 72 4.45 -8.99 -1.32
C TYR A 72 4.26 -7.78 -2.23
N LYS A 73 3.27 -6.93 -1.92
CA LYS A 73 3.10 -5.65 -2.61
C LYS A 73 4.38 -4.81 -2.52
N SER A 74 4.94 -4.63 -1.33
CA SER A 74 6.09 -3.75 -1.12
C SER A 74 7.38 -4.26 -1.78
N PHE A 75 7.59 -5.57 -1.85
CA PHE A 75 8.83 -6.12 -2.42
C PHE A 75 8.75 -6.47 -3.91
N TYR A 76 7.59 -6.91 -4.40
CA TYR A 76 7.48 -7.45 -5.76
C TYR A 76 6.68 -6.55 -6.71
N TYR A 77 5.67 -5.85 -6.21
CA TYR A 77 4.76 -5.07 -7.06
C TYR A 77 5.13 -3.58 -7.12
N GLU A 78 5.29 -2.97 -5.95
CA GLU A 78 5.45 -1.52 -5.78
C GLU A 78 6.70 -0.94 -6.46
N PRO A 79 7.90 -1.54 -6.37
CA PRO A 79 9.09 -1.00 -7.02
C PRO A 79 8.96 -0.91 -8.55
N LEU A 80 8.31 -1.91 -9.15
CA LEU A 80 8.09 -1.99 -10.59
C LEU A 80 7.06 -0.94 -11.03
N ILE A 81 5.88 -0.95 -10.42
CA ILE A 81 4.79 -0.06 -10.82
C ILE A 81 5.13 1.41 -10.55
N ARG A 82 5.86 1.70 -9.47
CA ARG A 82 6.29 3.07 -9.13
C ARG A 82 7.16 3.64 -10.25
N THR A 83 8.12 2.86 -10.75
CA THR A 83 8.99 3.30 -11.84
C THR A 83 8.20 3.50 -13.13
N ILE A 84 7.32 2.54 -13.48
CA ILE A 84 6.47 2.64 -14.68
C ILE A 84 5.61 3.91 -14.63
N VAL A 85 4.86 4.10 -13.55
CA VAL A 85 3.98 5.25 -13.36
C VAL A 85 4.78 6.56 -13.36
N PHE A 86 5.94 6.60 -12.70
CA PHE A 86 6.77 7.79 -12.67
C PHE A 86 7.22 8.22 -14.07
N GLN A 87 7.76 7.30 -14.86
CA GLN A 87 8.27 7.64 -16.19
C GLN A 87 7.14 7.94 -17.20
N GLU A 88 6.08 7.13 -17.23
CA GLU A 88 5.05 7.24 -18.24
C GLU A 88 4.00 8.32 -17.92
N VAL A 89 3.64 8.50 -16.64
CA VAL A 89 2.58 9.44 -16.23
C VAL A 89 3.17 10.80 -15.84
N PHE A 90 4.24 10.82 -15.06
CA PHE A 90 4.79 12.06 -14.50
C PHE A 90 5.89 12.68 -15.36
N GLN A 91 6.76 11.88 -15.98
CA GLN A 91 7.84 12.40 -16.83
C GLN A 91 7.42 12.62 -18.29
N ARG A 92 6.26 12.10 -18.74
CA ARG A 92 5.67 12.19 -20.10
C ARG A 92 6.53 11.64 -21.25
N ILE A 93 7.85 11.77 -21.19
CA ILE A 93 8.84 11.14 -22.07
C ILE A 93 9.70 10.24 -21.17
N PRO A 94 9.56 8.91 -21.27
CA PRO A 94 10.35 7.99 -20.47
C PRO A 94 11.85 8.17 -20.74
N GLU A 95 12.63 8.41 -19.69
CA GLU A 95 14.09 8.50 -19.78
C GLU A 95 14.72 7.17 -20.20
N ASN A 96 14.09 6.04 -19.85
CA ASN A 96 14.60 4.71 -20.16
C ASN A 96 13.48 3.76 -20.65
N PRO A 97 13.11 3.82 -21.94
CA PRO A 97 12.05 2.99 -22.51
C PRO A 97 12.29 1.48 -22.39
N GLU A 98 13.55 1.03 -22.46
CA GLU A 98 13.88 -0.40 -22.34
C GLU A 98 13.69 -0.92 -20.90
N LEU A 99 14.03 -0.11 -19.89
CA LEU A 99 13.74 -0.43 -18.49
C LEU A 99 12.24 -0.57 -18.25
N ILE A 100 11.43 0.34 -18.82
CA ILE A 100 9.97 0.27 -18.72
C ILE A 100 9.43 -1.00 -19.36
N LYS A 101 9.93 -1.36 -20.54
CA LYS A 101 9.56 -2.60 -21.23
C LYS A 101 9.95 -3.84 -20.41
N GLN A 102 11.11 -3.83 -19.75
CA GLN A 102 11.52 -4.90 -18.84
C GLN A 102 10.57 -4.99 -17.64
N PHE A 103 10.33 -3.87 -16.95
CA PHE A 103 9.47 -3.84 -15.76
C PHE A 103 8.02 -4.20 -16.06
N ARG A 104 7.53 -3.89 -17.27
CA ARG A 104 6.23 -4.39 -17.74
C ARG A 104 6.19 -5.92 -17.83
N LYS A 105 7.24 -6.55 -18.37
CA LYS A 105 7.32 -8.02 -18.38
C LYS A 105 7.44 -8.61 -16.97
N GLU A 106 8.09 -7.90 -16.05
CA GLU A 106 8.21 -8.36 -14.66
C GLU A 106 6.89 -8.20 -13.90
N ILE A 107 6.13 -7.11 -14.13
CA ILE A 107 4.82 -6.94 -13.51
C ILE A 107 3.83 -7.99 -14.01
N ASP A 108 3.88 -8.36 -15.29
CA ASP A 108 3.04 -9.42 -15.85
C ASP A 108 3.24 -10.74 -15.07
N LYS A 109 4.49 -11.10 -14.75
CA LYS A 109 4.80 -12.30 -13.94
C LYS A 109 4.27 -12.20 -12.50
N VAL A 110 4.34 -11.01 -11.89
CA VAL A 110 3.77 -10.79 -10.54
C VAL A 110 2.25 -10.95 -10.58
N LEU A 111 1.60 -10.43 -11.62
CA LEU A 111 0.16 -10.54 -11.81
C LEU A 111 -0.26 -11.99 -12.10
N GLU A 112 0.50 -12.76 -12.88
CA GLU A 112 0.27 -14.20 -13.06
C GLU A 112 0.31 -14.99 -11.74
N VAL A 113 1.18 -14.61 -10.81
CA VAL A 113 1.20 -15.19 -9.46
C VAL A 113 -0.04 -14.78 -8.68
N TYR A 114 -0.47 -13.52 -8.78
CA TYR A 114 -1.70 -13.05 -8.12
C TYR A 114 -2.95 -13.74 -8.67
N ASP A 115 -3.04 -13.98 -9.98
CA ASP A 115 -4.14 -14.72 -10.60
C ASP A 115 -4.27 -16.12 -9.99
N LYS A 116 -3.14 -16.83 -9.83
CA LYS A 116 -3.11 -18.14 -9.16
C LYS A 116 -3.50 -18.05 -7.69
N LEU A 117 -3.03 -17.03 -6.98
CA LEU A 117 -3.36 -16.84 -5.56
C LEU A 117 -4.82 -16.46 -5.34
N LEU A 118 -5.46 -15.83 -6.34
CA LEU A 118 -6.87 -15.44 -6.38
C LEU A 118 -7.80 -16.54 -6.88
N GLU A 119 -7.29 -17.67 -7.38
CA GLU A 119 -8.14 -18.75 -7.87
C GLU A 119 -9.12 -19.23 -6.79
N GLY A 120 -10.42 -19.15 -7.09
CA GLY A 120 -11.48 -19.48 -6.15
C GLY A 120 -11.69 -18.49 -5.00
N LYS A 121 -11.07 -17.30 -5.04
CA LYS A 121 -11.18 -16.26 -4.00
C LYS A 121 -11.64 -14.93 -4.59
N GLU A 122 -12.41 -14.18 -3.80
CA GLU A 122 -12.80 -12.81 -4.18
C GLU A 122 -11.66 -11.81 -3.93
N TYR A 123 -10.86 -12.03 -2.89
CA TYR A 123 -9.73 -11.17 -2.52
C TYR A 123 -8.50 -11.98 -2.09
N LEU A 124 -7.31 -11.40 -2.26
CA LEU A 124 -6.02 -12.06 -1.93
C LEU A 124 -5.97 -12.59 -0.49
N ALA A 125 -6.52 -11.82 0.46
CA ALA A 125 -6.58 -12.17 1.87
C ALA A 125 -7.98 -12.54 2.36
N SER A 126 -8.90 -12.92 1.46
CA SER A 126 -10.20 -13.49 1.87
C SER A 126 -10.02 -14.92 2.38
N LYS A 127 -10.86 -15.33 3.34
CA LYS A 127 -11.02 -16.76 3.66
C LYS A 127 -11.53 -17.46 2.40
N PHE A 128 -10.96 -18.62 2.10
CA PHE A 128 -11.62 -19.63 1.26
C PHE A 128 -13.01 -19.83 1.87
N LEU A 129 -14.07 -19.36 1.19
CA LEU A 129 -15.45 -19.62 1.60
C LEU A 129 -15.79 -21.09 1.34
#